data_AF-A0A529FAY1-F1
#
_entry.id   AF-A0A529FAY1-F1
#
_cell.length_a   1.000
_cell.length_b   1.000
_cell.length_c   1.000
_cell.angle_alpha   90.00
_cell.angle_beta   90.00
_cell.angle_gamma   90.00
#
_symmetry.space_group_name_H-M   'P 1'
#
loop_
_entity.id
_entity.type
_entity.pdbx_description
1 polymer ?
#
loop_
_entity_poly.entity_id
_entity_poly.type
_entity_poly.pdbx_seq_one_letter_code
_entity_poly.pdbx_strand_id
1 'polypeptide(L)'
;LDRKTPLTGHANGMAFYAYDAGDRLLLKRIYYSIGGGFVVSEEELQRMKAKGSVTTEGKKVPYPFKNAVEMLKMAAKSGLSIAEMKRVNE
;
A
#
# COMPACT_ATOMS: atom_id res chain seq x y z
N LEU A 1 7.02 -12.55 21.19
CA LEU A 1 6.22 -12.34 19.96
C LEU A 1 5.06 -13.34 19.99
N ASP A 2 3.82 -12.88 19.85
CA ASP A 2 2.69 -13.79 19.67
C ASP A 2 2.78 -14.42 18.27
N ARG A 3 2.84 -15.75 18.23
CA ARG A 3 2.93 -16.56 16.99
C ARG A 3 1.73 -17.50 16.85
N LYS A 4 0.79 -17.48 17.80
CA LYS A 4 -0.31 -18.44 17.90
C LYS A 4 -1.60 -17.84 17.37
N THR A 5 -1.77 -16.52 17.49
CA THR A 5 -2.99 -15.83 17.05
C THR A 5 -2.67 -14.87 15.90
N PRO A 6 -2.73 -15.34 14.65
CA PRO A 6 -2.53 -14.47 13.49
C PRO A 6 -3.69 -13.46 13.38
N LEU A 7 -3.35 -12.22 13.02
CA LEU A 7 -4.34 -11.23 12.62
C LEU A 7 -4.80 -11.51 11.19
N THR A 8 -6.10 -11.40 10.92
CA THR A 8 -6.71 -11.86 9.66
C THR A 8 -6.42 -10.95 8.47
N GLY A 9 -5.98 -9.71 8.70
CA GLY A 9 -5.73 -8.73 7.64
C GLY A 9 -4.50 -9.04 6.78
N HIS A 10 -3.36 -9.28 7.42
CA HIS A 10 -2.07 -9.57 6.79
C HIS A 10 -1.15 -10.28 7.80
N ALA A 11 -0.23 -11.11 7.31
CA ALA A 11 0.68 -11.90 8.17
C ALA A 11 1.55 -11.03 9.10
N ASN A 12 1.94 -9.84 8.62
CA ASN A 12 2.72 -8.86 9.38
C ASN A 12 1.80 -7.83 10.06
N GLY A 13 0.96 -8.29 11.00
CA GLY A 13 0.07 -7.45 11.78
C GLY A 13 0.60 -7.16 13.18
N MET A 14 0.28 -5.98 13.72
CA MET A 14 0.58 -5.57 15.09
C MET A 14 -0.60 -4.82 15.70
N ALA A 15 -0.92 -5.12 16.96
CA ALA A 15 -1.96 -4.44 17.73
C ALA A 15 -1.33 -3.57 18.83
N PHE A 16 -1.72 -2.30 18.87
CA PHE A 16 -1.41 -1.38 19.95
C PHE A 16 -2.60 -1.26 20.89
N TYR A 17 -2.31 -1.25 22.18
CA TYR A 17 -3.28 -1.08 23.25
C TYR A 17 -2.81 0.09 24.12
N ALA A 18 -3.70 1.03 24.42
CA ALA A 18 -3.45 2.13 25.35
C ALA A 18 -4.40 2.01 26.54
N TYR A 19 -3.87 2.14 27.75
CA TYR A 19 -4.59 2.01 29.02
C TYR A 19 -4.46 3.29 29.84
N ASP A 20 -5.43 3.60 30.69
CA ASP A 20 -5.26 4.61 31.73
C ASP A 20 -4.55 4.07 32.97
N ALA A 21 -4.35 4.90 33.98
CA ALA A 21 -3.66 4.54 35.22
C ALA A 21 -4.39 3.47 36.05
N GLY A 22 -5.67 3.20 35.76
CA GLY A 22 -6.45 2.14 36.38
C GLY A 22 -6.56 0.87 35.53
N ASP A 23 -5.65 0.67 34.58
CA ASP A 23 -5.63 -0.44 33.63
C ASP A 23 -6.89 -0.55 32.75
N ARG A 24 -7.68 0.52 32.64
CA ARG A 24 -8.83 0.53 31.72
C ARG A 24 -8.34 0.80 30.31
N LEU A 25 -8.72 -0.08 29.38
CA LEU A 25 -8.40 0.06 27.96
C LEU A 25 -9.09 1.30 27.38
N LEU A 26 -8.29 2.25 26.88
CA LEU A 26 -8.74 3.47 26.22
C LEU A 26 -8.79 3.32 24.70
N LEU A 27 -7.83 2.59 24.13
CA LEU A 27 -7.67 2.48 22.68
C LEU A 27 -7.09 1.13 22.29
N LYS A 28 -7.65 0.55 21.22
CA LYS A 28 -7.06 -0.55 20.46
C LYS A 28 -6.94 -0.13 19.00
N ARG A 29 -5.75 -0.28 18.42
CA ARG A 29 -5.49 -0.05 16.99
C ARG A 29 -4.66 -1.18 16.42
N ILE A 30 -5.02 -1.64 15.23
CA ILE A 30 -4.30 -2.69 14.52
C ILE A 30 -3.72 -2.09 13.25
N TYR A 31 -2.45 -2.39 12.98
CA TYR A 31 -1.72 -1.98 11.80
C TYR A 31 -1.09 -3.17 11.11
N TYR A 32 -0.97 -3.06 9.79
CA TYR A 32 -0.41 -4.09 8.93
C TYR A 32 0.71 -3.51 8.06
N SER A 33 1.87 -4.16 8.08
CA SER A 33 2.94 -3.88 7.12
C SER A 33 2.70 -4.67 5.84
N ILE A 34 2.45 -3.99 4.72
CA ILE A 34 2.01 -4.59 3.45
C ILE A 34 3.12 -4.66 2.39
N GLY A 35 4.38 -4.42 2.79
CA GLY A 35 5.56 -4.50 1.92
C GLY A 35 6.12 -3.13 1.51
N GLY A 36 7.42 -3.08 1.17
CA GLY A 36 8.09 -1.84 0.72
C GLY A 36 8.22 -0.74 1.78
N GLY A 37 7.95 -1.04 3.06
CA GLY A 37 7.93 -0.06 4.15
C GLY A 37 6.56 0.59 4.41
N PHE A 38 5.53 0.25 3.63
CA PHE A 38 4.18 0.79 3.80
C PHE A 38 3.42 0.08 4.92
N VAL A 39 2.68 0.88 5.71
CA VAL A 39 1.84 0.42 6.81
C VAL A 39 0.43 1.00 6.65
N VAL A 40 -0.59 0.18 6.86
CA VAL A 40 -2.01 0.59 6.82
C VAL A 40 -2.72 0.17 8.11
N SER A 41 -3.74 0.93 8.52
CA SER A 41 -4.60 0.49 9.64
C SER A 41 -5.55 -0.63 9.20
N GLU A 42 -6.09 -1.37 10.17
CA GLU A 42 -7.15 -2.36 9.91
C GLU A 42 -8.33 -1.72 9.17
N GLU A 43 -8.82 -0.56 9.63
CA GLU A 43 -9.96 0.11 9.01
C GLU A 43 -9.66 0.52 7.56
N GLU A 44 -8.44 0.95 7.28
CA GLU A 44 -7.99 1.30 5.95
C GLU A 44 -7.88 0.07 5.04
N LEU A 45 -7.34 -1.03 5.56
CA LEU A 45 -7.29 -2.30 4.85
C LEU A 45 -8.69 -2.83 4.51
N GLN A 46 -9.65 -2.72 5.43
CA GLN A 46 -11.03 -3.11 5.17
C GLN A 46 -11.69 -2.22 4.11
N ARG A 47 -11.44 -0.90 4.14
CA ARG A 47 -11.92 0.02 3.08
C ARG A 47 -11.33 -0.33 1.71
N MET A 48 -10.05 -0.68 1.64
CA MET A 48 -9.39 -1.10 0.39
C MET A 48 -9.97 -2.42 -0.14
N LYS A 49 -10.29 -3.38 0.75
CA LYS A 49 -10.96 -4.64 0.36
C LYS A 49 -12.38 -4.38 -0.16
N ALA A 50 -13.15 -3.53 0.52
CA ALA A 50 -14.54 -3.23 0.18
C ALA A 50 -14.70 -2.45 -1.14
N LYS A 51 -13.74 -1.58 -1.47
CA LYS A 51 -13.75 -0.81 -2.74
C LYS A 51 -13.36 -1.64 -3.97
N GLY A 52 -13.05 -2.94 -3.80
CA GLY A 52 -12.29 -3.71 -4.79
C GLY A 52 -10.85 -3.24 -4.83
N SER A 53 -9.92 -4.05 -5.35
CA SER A 53 -8.52 -3.67 -5.50
C SER A 53 -8.47 -2.26 -6.07
N VAL A 54 -8.06 -1.29 -5.25
CA VAL A 54 -7.93 0.10 -5.67
C VAL A 54 -7.05 0.05 -6.89
N THR A 55 -7.65 0.15 -8.06
CA THR A 55 -6.90 0.48 -9.25
C THR A 55 -6.28 1.78 -8.84
N THR A 56 -4.96 1.76 -8.71
CA THR A 56 -4.15 2.95 -8.74
C THR A 56 -4.48 3.59 -10.08
N GLU A 57 -5.59 4.33 -10.14
CA GLU A 57 -5.64 5.55 -10.90
C GLU A 57 -4.56 6.40 -10.25
N GLY A 58 -3.31 6.11 -10.63
CA GLY A 58 -2.16 6.84 -10.17
C GLY A 58 -2.37 8.30 -10.51
N LYS A 59 -1.51 9.17 -9.97
CA LYS A 59 -1.36 10.52 -10.51
C LYS A 59 -1.42 10.44 -12.04
N LYS A 60 -2.17 11.35 -12.67
CA LYS A 60 -2.15 11.51 -14.12
C LYS A 60 -0.73 11.90 -14.52
N VAL A 61 0.10 10.88 -14.76
CA VAL A 61 1.48 11.04 -15.23
C VAL A 61 1.48 10.97 -16.75
N PRO A 62 2.43 11.63 -17.42
CA PRO A 62 2.47 11.66 -18.89
C PRO A 62 2.58 10.27 -19.54
N TYR A 63 3.22 9.31 -18.88
CA TYR A 63 3.45 7.96 -19.42
C TYR A 63 2.99 6.85 -18.46
N PRO A 64 1.68 6.56 -18.35
CA PRO A 64 1.13 5.64 -17.35
C PRO A 64 1.13 4.17 -17.85
N PHE A 65 2.29 3.51 -17.84
CA PHE A 65 2.39 2.09 -18.22
C PHE A 65 2.09 1.15 -17.04
N LYS A 66 1.33 0.08 -17.28
CA LYS A 66 0.98 -0.95 -16.26
C LYS A 66 1.80 -2.23 -16.39
N ASN A 67 2.43 -2.45 -17.54
CA ASN A 67 3.22 -3.64 -17.84
C ASN A 67 4.41 -3.29 -18.75
N ALA A 68 5.32 -4.25 -18.91
CA ALA A 68 6.54 -4.06 -19.70
C ALA A 68 6.25 -3.79 -21.19
N VAL A 69 5.21 -4.39 -21.76
CA VAL A 69 4.86 -4.22 -23.18
C VAL A 69 4.39 -2.78 -23.44
N GLU A 70 3.55 -2.23 -22.57
CA GLU A 70 3.12 -0.82 -22.63
C GLU A 70 4.30 0.13 -22.44
N MET A 71 5.18 -0.15 -21.48
CA MET A 71 6.37 0.67 -21.21
C MET A 71 7.27 0.77 -22.46
N LEU A 72 7.56 -0.35 -23.12
CA LEU A 72 8.39 -0.39 -24.33
C LEU A 72 7.73 0.33 -25.51
N LYS A 73 6.41 0.15 -25.70
CA LYS A 73 5.64 0.87 -26.74
C LYS A 73 5.66 2.38 -26.52
N MET A 74 5.50 2.83 -25.27
CA MET A 74 5.53 4.26 -24.93
C MET A 74 6.92 4.87 -25.15
N ALA A 75 7.99 4.16 -24.76
CA ALA A 75 9.37 4.59 -25.00
C ALA A 75 9.68 4.71 -26.50
N ALA A 76 9.30 3.72 -27.30
CA ALA A 76 9.48 3.75 -28.76
C ALA A 76 8.69 4.92 -29.41
N LYS A 77 7.49 5.20 -28.91
CA LYS A 77 6.64 6.29 -29.43
C LYS A 77 7.15 7.67 -29.03
N SER A 78 7.70 7.83 -27.82
CA SER A 78 8.18 9.12 -27.31
C SER A 78 9.60 9.46 -27.76
N GLY A 79 10.38 8.46 -28.18
CA GLY A 79 11.82 8.60 -28.46
C GLY A 79 12.67 8.73 -27.19
N LEU A 80 12.08 8.56 -26.00
CA LEU A 80 12.77 8.62 -24.72
C LEU A 80 13.19 7.23 -24.26
N SER A 81 14.33 7.14 -23.56
CA SER A 81 14.67 5.96 -22.77
C SER A 81 13.67 5.74 -21.63
N ILE A 82 13.64 4.52 -21.10
CA ILE A 82 12.78 4.18 -19.94
C ILE A 82 13.10 5.09 -18.74
N ALA A 83 14.38 5.40 -18.51
CA ALA A 83 14.81 6.25 -17.41
C ALA A 83 14.34 7.70 -17.57
N GLU A 84 14.43 8.27 -18.77
CA GLU A 84 13.92 9.61 -19.07
C GLU A 84 12.40 9.66 -18.94
N MET A 85 11.70 8.67 -19.48
CA MET A 85 10.25 8.55 -19.36
C MET A 85 9.81 8.46 -17.89
N LYS A 86 10.52 7.67 -17.08
CA LYS A 86 10.26 7.57 -15.64
C LYS A 86 10.56 8.88 -14.91
N ARG A 87 11.61 9.60 -15.30
CA ARG A 87 11.95 10.93 -14.75
C ARG A 87 10.88 11.99 -15.06
N VAL A 88 10.22 11.91 -16.22
CA VAL A 88 9.09 12.80 -16.57
C VAL A 88 7.82 12.46 -15.77
N ASN A 89 7.68 11.22 -15.29
CA ASN A 89 6.54 10.80 -14.48
C ASN A 89 6.67 11.11 -12.98
N GLU A 90 7.87 11.38 -12.47
CA GLU A 90 8.13 11.72 -11.05
C GLU A 90 7.79 13.18 -10.75
#